data_AF-A0A842QV51-F1
#
_entry.id   AF-A0A842QV51-F1
#
_cell.length_a   1.000
_cell.length_b   1.000
_cell.length_c   1.000
_cell.angle_alpha   90.00
_cell.angle_beta   90.00
_cell.angle_gamma   90.00
#
_symmetry.space_group_name_H-M   'P 1'
#
loop_
_entity.id
_entity.type
_entity.pdbx_description
1 polymer ?
#
loop_
_entity_poly.entity_id
_entity_poly.type
_entity_poly.pdbx_seq_one_letter_code
_entity_poly.pdbx_strand_id
1 'polypeptide(L)'
;MSSVFSGLWIIAWSSRMIWTSISLMMLYHISLLLGYFRLGINLSPQSRWRRVLVTGGWSMYTGWITLATVVNTTTGLVYYGFDKLPFTELQWTLTVILVALIVYLLFLFKREDTVFAGVGAWAFTGLVITYLDPAPPTNNIVLFSSALSALTILAAIIYKKMN
;
A
#
# COMPACT_ATOMS: atom_id res chain seq x y z
N MET A 1 11.28 -16.76 -7.06
CA MET A 1 12.11 -15.82 -6.28
C MET A 1 11.31 -15.10 -5.20
N SER A 2 10.10 -14.61 -5.48
CA SER A 2 9.21 -13.99 -4.49
C SER A 2 8.96 -14.84 -3.23
N SER A 3 8.77 -16.16 -3.37
CA SER A 3 8.49 -17.05 -2.23
C SER A 3 9.63 -17.16 -1.21
N VAL A 4 10.89 -17.08 -1.67
CA VAL A 4 12.06 -17.17 -0.77
C VAL A 4 12.20 -15.87 0.04
N PHE A 5 12.04 -14.72 -0.61
CA PHE A 5 12.10 -13.43 0.10
C PHE A 5 10.93 -13.25 1.08
N SER A 6 9.73 -13.74 0.73
CA SER A 6 8.58 -13.71 1.63
C SER A 6 8.83 -14.53 2.91
N GLY A 7 9.38 -15.75 2.79
CA GLY A 7 9.70 -16.59 3.94
C GLY A 7 10.80 -15.98 4.83
N LEU A 8 11.87 -15.47 4.20
CA LEU A 8 12.97 -14.82 4.93
C LEU A 8 12.52 -13.53 5.64
N TRP A 9 11.62 -12.76 5.03
CA TRP A 9 11.06 -11.55 5.65
C TRP A 9 10.29 -11.88 6.93
N ILE A 10 9.42 -12.89 6.92
CA ILE A 10 8.65 -13.30 8.12
C ILE A 10 9.58 -13.68 9.27
N ILE A 11 10.63 -14.45 8.98
CA ILE A 11 11.63 -14.86 9.98
C ILE A 11 12.38 -13.64 10.53
N ALA A 12 12.82 -12.73 9.66
CA ALA A 12 13.54 -11.52 10.06
C ALA A 12 12.68 -10.58 10.91
N TRP A 13 11.41 -10.37 10.52
CA TRP A 13 10.45 -9.57 11.28
C TRP A 13 10.18 -10.18 12.66
N SER A 14 9.91 -11.49 12.70
CA SER A 14 9.67 -12.20 13.96
C SER A 14 10.89 -12.20 14.89
N SER A 15 12.10 -12.17 14.32
CA SER A 15 13.37 -12.11 15.07
C SER A 15 13.77 -10.69 15.47
N ARG A 16 12.91 -9.68 15.22
CA ARG A 16 13.19 -8.25 15.45
C ARG A 16 14.43 -7.72 14.72
N MET A 17 14.84 -8.38 13.63
CA MET A 17 15.94 -7.93 12.76
C MET A 17 15.41 -6.90 11.77
N ILE A 18 15.19 -5.67 12.24
CA ILE A 18 14.40 -4.67 11.51
C ILE A 18 15.05 -4.25 10.18
N TRP A 19 16.35 -3.96 10.13
CA TRP A 19 17.04 -3.62 8.86
C TRP A 19 16.96 -4.76 7.84
N THR A 20 17.27 -5.98 8.27
CA THR A 20 17.21 -7.18 7.42
C THR A 20 15.79 -7.39 6.92
N SER A 21 14.79 -7.20 7.77
CA SER A 21 13.38 -7.29 7.41
C SER A 21 12.98 -6.23 6.39
N ILE A 22 13.36 -4.96 6.57
CA ILE A 22 13.05 -3.88 5.62
C ILE A 22 13.72 -4.15 4.26
N SER A 23 15.00 -4.53 4.25
CA SER A 23 15.72 -4.85 3.02
C SER A 23 15.08 -6.03 2.28
N LEU A 24 14.72 -7.10 2.99
CA LEU A 24 14.03 -8.25 2.41
C LEU A 24 12.64 -7.89 1.89
N MET A 25 11.89 -7.06 2.61
CA MET A 25 10.59 -6.54 2.17
C MET A 25 10.71 -5.71 0.89
N MET A 26 11.72 -4.83 0.79
CA MET A 26 11.96 -4.05 -0.43
C MET A 26 12.30 -4.95 -1.62
N LEU A 27 13.21 -5.91 -1.44
CA LEU A 27 13.57 -6.86 -2.52
C LEU A 27 12.37 -7.69 -2.98
N TYR A 28 11.54 -8.10 -2.02
CA TYR A 28 10.31 -8.81 -2.28
C TYR A 28 9.30 -7.96 -3.07
N HIS A 29 9.08 -6.71 -2.66
CA HIS A 29 8.21 -5.77 -3.36
C HIS A 29 8.70 -5.46 -4.78
N ILE A 30 10.00 -5.21 -4.97
CA ILE A 30 10.58 -4.99 -6.31
C ILE A 30 10.36 -6.22 -7.20
N SER A 31 10.58 -7.43 -6.68
CA SER A 31 10.34 -8.68 -7.41
C SER A 31 8.88 -8.81 -7.87
N LEU A 32 7.94 -8.39 -7.01
CA LEU A 32 6.51 -8.36 -7.32
C LEU A 32 6.16 -7.34 -8.39
N LEU A 33 6.66 -6.10 -8.26
CA LEU A 33 6.43 -5.05 -9.25
C LEU A 33 6.99 -5.43 -10.63
N LEU A 34 8.17 -6.06 -10.67
CA LEU A 34 8.73 -6.58 -11.92
C LEU A 34 7.82 -7.64 -12.54
N GLY A 35 7.27 -8.55 -11.73
CA GLY A 35 6.28 -9.53 -12.19
C GLY A 35 4.99 -8.87 -12.69
N TYR A 36 4.47 -7.90 -11.95
CA TYR A 36 3.29 -7.10 -12.30
C TYR A 36 3.45 -6.42 -13.66
N PHE A 37 4.59 -5.74 -13.88
CA PHE A 37 4.86 -5.05 -15.14
C PHE A 37 5.10 -6.01 -16.30
N ARG A 38 5.77 -7.15 -16.07
CA ARG A 38 5.98 -8.19 -17.09
C ARG A 38 4.69 -8.87 -17.54
N LEU A 39 3.73 -9.04 -16.64
CA LEU A 39 2.45 -9.67 -16.95
C LEU A 39 1.51 -8.77 -17.76
N GLY A 40 1.88 -7.49 -17.95
CA GLY A 40 1.09 -6.57 -18.77
C GLY A 40 -0.34 -6.45 -18.28
N ILE A 41 -0.52 -6.35 -16.95
CA ILE A 41 -1.84 -6.27 -16.31
C ILE A 41 -2.67 -5.16 -16.95
N ASN A 42 -3.86 -5.53 -17.44
CA ASN A 42 -4.81 -4.71 -18.18
C ASN A 42 -4.30 -4.06 -19.48
N LEU A 43 -3.17 -4.52 -20.03
CA LEU A 43 -2.63 -4.04 -21.31
C LEU A 43 -2.97 -4.96 -22.50
N SER A 44 -3.57 -6.14 -22.25
CA SER A 44 -3.94 -7.10 -23.29
C SER A 44 -5.31 -7.72 -23.03
N PRO A 45 -6.09 -8.06 -24.07
CA PRO A 45 -7.35 -8.79 -23.92
C PRO A 45 -7.07 -10.17 -23.30
N GLN A 46 -7.79 -10.48 -22.22
CA GLN A 46 -7.64 -11.72 -21.45
C GLN A 46 -9.01 -12.37 -21.29
N SER A 47 -9.06 -13.72 -21.22
CA SER A 47 -10.30 -14.42 -20.87
C SER A 47 -10.78 -13.98 -19.48
N ARG A 48 -12.10 -13.97 -19.24
CA ARG A 48 -12.68 -13.52 -17.95
C ARG A 48 -12.06 -14.25 -16.75
N TRP A 49 -11.81 -15.56 -16.88
CA TRP A 49 -11.18 -16.36 -15.84
C TRP A 49 -9.72 -15.98 -15.58
N ARG A 50 -8.92 -15.74 -16.63
CA ARG A 50 -7.53 -15.29 -16.49
C ARG A 50 -7.48 -13.87 -15.88
N ARG A 51 -8.44 -13.00 -16.24
CA ARG A 51 -8.57 -11.66 -15.67
C ARG A 51 -8.87 -11.68 -14.17
N VAL A 52 -9.75 -12.56 -13.70
CA VAL A 52 -10.09 -12.62 -12.27
C VAL A 52 -9.01 -13.34 -11.46
N LEU A 53 -8.64 -14.56 -11.87
CA LEU A 53 -7.76 -15.42 -11.06
C LEU A 53 -6.30 -14.99 -11.11
N VAL A 54 -5.80 -14.61 -12.29
CA VAL A 54 -4.38 -14.28 -12.48
C VAL A 54 -4.18 -12.79 -12.30
N THR A 55 -4.86 -11.98 -13.12
CA THR A 55 -4.68 -10.52 -13.09
C THR A 55 -5.18 -9.93 -11.77
N GLY A 56 -6.43 -10.23 -11.37
CA GLY A 56 -7.00 -9.73 -10.12
C GLY A 56 -6.25 -10.21 -8.88
N GLY A 57 -5.88 -11.50 -8.81
CA GLY A 57 -5.07 -12.04 -7.73
C GLY A 57 -3.72 -11.33 -7.60
N TRP A 58 -3.06 -11.05 -8.73
CA TRP A 58 -1.76 -10.39 -8.72
C TRP A 58 -1.82 -8.89 -8.44
N SER A 59 -2.86 -8.22 -8.91
CA SER A 59 -3.19 -6.84 -8.55
C SER A 59 -3.44 -6.69 -7.06
N MET A 60 -4.28 -7.55 -6.48
CA MET A 60 -4.59 -7.53 -5.05
C MET A 60 -3.32 -7.77 -4.23
N TYR A 61 -2.52 -8.76 -4.60
CA TYR A 61 -1.29 -9.11 -3.88
C TYR A 61 -0.24 -8.00 -3.96
N THR A 62 -0.04 -7.42 -5.15
CA THR A 62 0.90 -6.30 -5.33
C THR A 62 0.44 -5.07 -4.53
N GLY A 63 -0.87 -4.79 -4.52
CA GLY A 63 -1.44 -3.72 -3.70
C GLY A 63 -1.16 -3.95 -2.20
N TRP A 64 -1.36 -5.17 -1.71
CA TRP A 64 -1.13 -5.49 -0.30
C TRP A 64 0.34 -5.35 0.11
N ILE A 65 1.26 -5.80 -0.75
CA ILE A 65 2.70 -5.65 -0.48
C ILE A 65 3.16 -4.19 -0.60
N THR A 66 2.49 -3.39 -1.44
CA THR A 66 2.70 -1.94 -1.47
C THR A 66 2.35 -1.32 -0.13
N LEU A 67 1.17 -1.62 0.42
CA LEU A 67 0.77 -1.19 1.75
C LEU A 67 1.76 -1.65 2.82
N ALA A 68 2.10 -2.94 2.81
CA ALA A 68 3.01 -3.52 3.79
C ALA A 68 4.39 -2.83 3.75
N THR A 69 4.88 -2.45 2.56
CA THR A 69 6.14 -1.71 2.41
C THR A 69 6.06 -0.33 3.06
N VAL A 70 4.96 0.40 2.87
CA VAL A 70 4.75 1.71 3.50
C VAL A 70 4.75 1.58 5.02
N VAL A 71 4.02 0.60 5.57
CA VAL A 71 3.96 0.34 7.01
C VAL A 71 5.33 -0.06 7.55
N ASN A 72 5.99 -1.05 6.94
CA ASN A 72 7.30 -1.55 7.39
C ASN A 72 8.36 -0.44 7.36
N THR A 73 8.35 0.41 6.32
CA THR A 73 9.29 1.53 6.21
C THR A 73 9.03 2.56 7.31
N THR A 74 7.76 2.92 7.54
CA THR A 74 7.38 3.87 8.59
C THR A 74 7.74 3.34 9.98
N THR A 75 7.40 2.09 10.28
CA THR A 75 7.76 1.43 11.56
C THR A 75 9.27 1.37 11.76
N GLY A 76 10.03 1.05 10.71
CA GLY A 76 11.49 1.03 10.76
C GLY A 76 12.09 2.39 11.11
N LEU A 77 11.61 3.45 10.46
CA LEU A 77 12.08 4.81 10.71
C LEU A 77 11.79 5.26 12.15
N VAL A 78 10.58 5.00 12.65
CA VAL A 78 10.21 5.31 14.04
C VAL A 78 11.07 4.51 15.04
N TYR A 79 11.28 3.21 14.80
CA TYR A 79 12.05 2.36 15.71
C TYR A 79 13.49 2.84 15.94
N TYR A 80 14.14 3.35 14.90
CA TYR A 80 15.53 3.82 15.00
C TYR A 80 15.65 5.27 15.51
N GLY A 81 14.56 5.87 16.00
CA GLY A 81 14.57 7.24 16.50
C GLY A 81 14.90 8.23 15.39
N PHE A 82 14.38 8.01 14.18
CA PHE A 82 14.48 8.94 13.06
C PHE A 82 13.58 10.18 13.29
N ASP A 83 13.58 10.70 14.53
CA ASP A 83 12.92 11.92 15.00
C ASP A 83 13.67 13.18 14.54
N LYS A 84 14.78 13.00 13.80
CA LYS A 84 15.65 14.07 13.28
C LYS A 84 15.28 14.53 11.87
N LEU A 85 14.23 14.00 11.26
CA LEU A 85 13.64 14.65 10.09
C LEU A 85 13.13 16.04 10.51
N PRO A 86 13.15 17.04 9.61
CA PRO A 86 12.59 18.37 9.91
C PRO A 86 11.04 18.36 10.01
N PHE A 87 10.44 17.20 10.25
CA PHE A 87 9.00 16.98 10.26
C PHE A 87 8.52 16.49 11.62
N THR A 88 7.40 17.05 12.08
CA THR A 88 6.67 16.51 13.24
C THR A 88 6.02 15.16 12.90
N GLU A 89 5.66 14.36 13.91
CA GLU A 89 4.94 13.08 13.71
C GLU A 89 3.68 13.24 12.84
N LEU A 90 2.96 14.34 13.04
CA LEU A 90 1.79 14.70 12.24
C LEU A 90 2.17 14.95 10.77
N GLN A 91 3.19 15.79 10.52
CA GLN A 91 3.64 16.09 9.17
C GLN A 91 4.13 14.84 8.44
N TRP A 92 4.85 13.96 9.15
CA TRP A 92 5.29 12.68 8.61
C TRP A 92 4.11 11.79 8.23
N THR A 93 3.14 11.63 9.13
CA THR A 93 1.92 10.83 8.88
C THR A 93 1.15 11.34 7.67
N LEU A 94 0.96 12.65 7.55
CA LEU A 94 0.29 13.26 6.40
C LEU A 94 1.07 13.07 5.10
N THR A 95 2.40 13.12 5.15
CA THR A 95 3.27 12.83 4.00
C THR A 95 3.10 11.38 3.54
N VAL A 96 3.09 10.43 4.48
CA VAL A 96 2.89 9.01 4.17
C VAL A 96 1.51 8.76 3.54
N ILE A 97 0.45 9.38 4.07
CA ILE A 97 -0.90 9.31 3.51
C ILE A 97 -0.91 9.83 2.07
N LEU A 98 -0.32 11.01 1.85
CA LEU A 98 -0.25 11.63 0.53
C LEU A 98 0.51 10.76 -0.48
N VAL A 99 1.67 10.23 -0.09
CA VAL A 99 2.46 9.33 -0.94
C VAL A 99 1.68 8.06 -1.27
N ALA A 100 1.05 7.43 -0.28
CA ALA A 100 0.24 6.24 -0.50
C ALA A 100 -0.94 6.53 -1.45
N LEU A 101 -1.64 7.66 -1.27
CA LEU A 101 -2.74 8.08 -2.14
C LEU A 101 -2.28 8.23 -3.59
N ILE A 102 -1.16 8.93 -3.81
CA ILE A 102 -0.57 9.11 -5.14
C ILE A 102 -0.25 7.76 -5.77
N VAL A 103 0.36 6.83 -5.03
CA VAL A 103 0.71 5.49 -5.55
C VAL A 103 -0.53 4.74 -6.01
N TYR A 104 -1.59 4.66 -5.19
CA TYR A 104 -2.82 3.95 -5.57
C TYR A 104 -3.53 4.59 -6.75
N LEU A 105 -3.60 5.93 -6.80
CA LEU A 105 -4.19 6.64 -7.93
C LEU A 105 -3.37 6.46 -9.22
N LEU A 106 -2.04 6.47 -9.14
CA LEU A 106 -1.18 6.24 -10.31
C LEU A 106 -1.42 4.87 -10.94
N PHE A 107 -1.56 3.82 -10.12
CA PHE A 107 -1.89 2.49 -10.63
C PHE A 107 -3.31 2.44 -11.22
N LEU A 108 -4.28 3.11 -10.59
CA LEU A 108 -5.63 3.20 -11.12
C LEU A 108 -5.67 3.90 -12.50
N PHE A 109 -5.03 5.05 -12.64
CA PHE A 109 -5.12 5.83 -13.88
C PHE A 109 -4.19 5.33 -15.00
N LYS A 110 -3.01 4.81 -14.67
CA LYS A 110 -2.06 4.31 -15.69
C LYS A 110 -2.30 2.86 -16.10
N ARG A 111 -2.91 2.04 -15.24
CA ARG A 111 -3.11 0.59 -15.47
C ARG A 111 -4.57 0.15 -15.36
N GLU A 112 -5.48 1.08 -15.10
CA GLU A 112 -6.92 0.78 -14.96
C GLU A 112 -7.20 -0.31 -13.91
N ASP A 113 -6.32 -0.39 -12.91
CA ASP A 113 -6.31 -1.47 -11.94
C ASP A 113 -7.17 -1.11 -10.72
N THR A 114 -8.46 -1.39 -10.85
CA THR A 114 -9.45 -1.12 -9.80
C THR A 114 -9.27 -2.01 -8.57
N VAL A 115 -8.70 -3.21 -8.71
CA VAL A 115 -8.43 -4.13 -7.60
C VAL A 115 -7.27 -3.59 -6.76
N PHE A 116 -6.18 -3.16 -7.41
CA PHE A 116 -5.06 -2.52 -6.74
C PHE A 116 -5.50 -1.24 -6.01
N ALA A 117 -6.31 -0.40 -6.68
CA ALA A 117 -6.84 0.81 -6.05
C ALA A 117 -7.77 0.51 -4.87
N GLY A 118 -8.60 -0.54 -4.97
CA GLY A 118 -9.50 -0.98 -3.90
C GLY A 118 -8.77 -1.35 -2.61
N VAL A 119 -7.56 -1.93 -2.73
CA VAL A 119 -6.67 -2.14 -1.57
C VAL A 119 -6.32 -0.83 -0.87
N GLY A 120 -6.02 0.23 -1.63
CA GLY A 120 -5.73 1.55 -1.08
C GLY A 120 -6.93 2.17 -0.34
N ALA A 121 -8.14 2.04 -0.91
CA ALA A 121 -9.37 2.49 -0.24
C ALA A 121 -9.60 1.73 1.08
N TRP A 122 -9.40 0.41 1.08
CA TRP A 122 -9.46 -0.40 2.30
C TRP A 122 -8.43 0.04 3.34
N ALA A 123 -7.19 0.30 2.91
CA ALA A 123 -6.11 0.70 3.81
C ALA A 123 -6.42 2.02 4.53
N PHE A 124 -6.89 3.03 3.80
CA PHE A 124 -7.29 4.29 4.38
C PHE A 124 -8.53 4.17 5.27
N THR A 125 -9.46 3.26 4.95
CA THR A 125 -10.60 2.95 5.81
C THR A 125 -10.14 2.34 7.14
N GLY A 126 -9.17 1.43 7.13
CA GLY A 126 -8.55 0.90 8.35
C GLY A 126 -7.89 2.00 9.20
N LEU A 127 -7.27 2.98 8.54
CA LEU A 127 -6.70 4.15 9.23
C LEU A 127 -7.79 5.01 9.88
N VAL A 128 -8.90 5.27 9.19
CA VAL A 128 -10.07 5.96 9.76
C VAL A 128 -10.57 5.24 11.01
N ILE A 129 -10.77 3.92 10.93
CA ILE A 129 -11.23 3.11 12.07
C ILE A 129 -10.26 3.23 13.25
N THR A 130 -8.94 3.21 12.99
CA THR A 130 -7.91 3.32 14.02
C THR A 130 -7.98 4.67 14.75
N TYR A 131 -8.25 5.77 14.05
CA TYR A 131 -8.31 7.11 14.64
C TYR A 131 -9.69 7.47 15.22
N LEU A 132 -10.72 6.67 14.96
CA LEU A 132 -12.02 6.76 15.64
C LEU A 132 -12.03 6.09 17.01
N ASP A 133 -11.06 5.20 17.28
CA ASP A 133 -10.91 4.55 18.59
C ASP A 133 -10.48 5.59 19.65
N PRO A 134 -11.10 5.63 20.85
CA PRO A 134 -10.75 6.57 21.91
C PRO A 134 -9.31 6.50 22.44
N ALA A 135 -8.54 5.46 22.13
CA ALA A 135 -7.11 5.40 22.45
C ALA A 135 -6.31 4.83 21.26
N PRO A 136 -5.36 5.57 20.66
CA PRO A 136 -4.71 6.82 21.09
C PRO A 136 -5.54 8.10 20.84
N PRO A 137 -5.17 9.26 21.45
CA PRO A 137 -5.91 10.52 21.26
C PRO A 137 -6.11 10.83 19.77
N THR A 138 -7.38 10.95 19.38
CA THR A 138 -7.79 11.17 18.00
C THR A 138 -7.14 12.44 17.44
N ASN A 139 -6.28 12.27 16.44
CA ASN A 139 -5.83 13.36 15.61
C ASN A 139 -6.85 13.58 14.48
N ASN A 140 -7.75 14.55 14.66
CA ASN A 140 -8.80 14.88 13.69
C ASN A 140 -8.25 15.17 12.28
N ILE A 141 -7.06 15.75 12.17
CA ILE A 141 -6.45 16.05 10.86
C ILE A 141 -6.11 14.75 10.13
N VAL A 142 -5.52 13.77 10.82
CA VAL A 142 -5.21 12.46 10.24
C VAL A 142 -6.49 11.69 9.90
N LEU A 143 -7.50 11.75 10.78
CA LEU A 143 -8.81 11.16 10.54
C LEU A 143 -9.47 11.71 9.26
N PHE A 144 -9.57 13.04 9.12
CA PHE A 144 -10.18 13.63 7.93
C PHE A 144 -9.35 13.40 6.67
N SER A 145 -8.02 13.44 6.77
CA SER A 145 -7.13 13.20 5.62
C SER A 145 -7.23 11.76 5.11
N SER A 146 -7.32 10.79 6.02
CA SER A 146 -7.51 9.38 5.67
C SER A 146 -8.89 9.11 5.08
N ALA A 147 -9.96 9.67 5.67
CA ALA A 147 -11.31 9.58 5.13
C ALA A 147 -11.42 10.18 3.72
N LEU A 148 -10.86 11.38 3.52
CA LEU A 148 -10.83 12.03 2.21
C LEU A 148 -10.05 11.19 1.18
N SER A 149 -8.93 10.59 1.57
CA SER A 149 -8.13 9.73 0.70
C SER A 149 -8.90 8.46 0.29
N ALA A 150 -9.61 7.82 1.23
CA ALA A 150 -10.47 6.68 0.93
C ALA A 150 -11.58 7.05 -0.06
N LEU A 151 -12.30 8.14 0.21
CA LEU A 151 -13.37 8.64 -0.66
C LEU A 151 -12.85 9.02 -2.06
N THR A 152 -11.68 9.64 -2.14
CA THR A 152 -11.03 10.02 -3.40
C THR A 152 -10.75 8.79 -4.26
N ILE A 153 -10.19 7.73 -3.67
CA ILE A 153 -9.95 6.47 -4.39
C ILE A 153 -11.26 5.84 -4.84
N LEU A 154 -12.27 5.76 -3.97
CA LEU A 154 -13.56 5.17 -4.33
C LEU A 154 -14.25 5.93 -5.46
N ALA A 155 -14.26 7.27 -5.40
CA ALA A 155 -14.79 8.11 -6.46
C ALA A 155 -14.03 7.91 -7.78
N ALA A 156 -12.70 7.85 -7.72
CA ALA A 156 -11.87 7.61 -8.90
C ALA A 156 -12.13 6.22 -9.54
N ILE A 157 -12.36 5.18 -8.72
CA ILE A 157 -12.73 3.85 -9.20
C ILE A 157 -14.09 3.90 -9.92
N ILE A 158 -15.08 4.57 -9.34
CA ILE A 158 -16.41 4.71 -9.95
C ILE A 158 -16.31 5.46 -11.29
N TYR A 159 -15.59 6.58 -11.31
CA TYR A 159 -15.34 7.36 -12.52
C TYR A 159 -14.70 6.52 -13.64
N LYS A 160 -13.65 5.75 -13.31
CA LYS A 160 -12.98 4.85 -14.26
C LYS A 160 -13.83 3.66 -14.73
N LYS A 161 -14.93 3.33 -14.05
CA LYS A 161 -15.84 2.27 -14.46
C LYS A 161 -16.95 2.79 -15.38
N MET A 162 -17.26 4.08 -15.31
CA MET A 162 -18.30 4.73 -16.10
C MET A 162 -17.81 5.20 -17.48
N ASN A 163 -16.51 5.52 -17.59
CA ASN A 163 -15.84 5.92 -18.84
C ASN A 163 -14.99 4.78 -19.39
#